data_AF-A0A1H4R2T2-F1
#
_entry.id   AF-A0A1H4R2T2-F1
#
_cell.length_a   1.000
_cell.length_b   1.000
_cell.length_c   1.000
_cell.angle_alpha   90.00
_cell.angle_beta   90.00
_cell.angle_gamma   90.00
#
_symmetry.space_group_name_H-M   'P 1'
#
loop_
_entity.id
_entity.type
_entity.pdbx_description
1 polymer ?
#
loop_
_entity_poly.entity_id
_entity_poly.type
_entity_poly.pdbx_seq_one_letter_code
_entity_poly.pdbx_strand_id
1 'polypeptide(L)'
;MSAQKNTPPAIGEIWPGQGGIYGGLRQYPEGLCHIIFAAEDVPGRHQYGDYGVSVKAESRTDGRANTAVMIEREGKHPAAIEAAGYTADGHKDFYLPSIGELHHVWQYIPESFATDWYYWSSSQYSANYAYTVDFEDGWLDDNGKDGVRLVRPVRRFLQ
;
A
#
# COMPACT_ATOMS: atom_id res chain seq x y z
N MET A 1 -1.67 -12.04 -32.75
CA MET A 1 -2.29 -12.27 -31.43
C MET A 1 -2.68 -10.90 -30.90
N SER A 2 -3.97 -10.58 -30.89
CA SER A 2 -4.44 -9.32 -30.29
C SER A 2 -4.14 -9.37 -28.80
N ALA A 3 -3.38 -8.41 -28.27
CA ALA A 3 -3.29 -8.20 -26.83
C ALA A 3 -4.71 -8.08 -26.29
N GLN A 4 -5.09 -9.00 -25.40
CA GLN A 4 -6.38 -8.96 -24.73
C GLN A 4 -6.43 -7.61 -23.98
N LYS A 5 -7.33 -6.71 -24.40
CA LYS A 5 -7.59 -5.49 -23.63
C LYS A 5 -8.11 -5.94 -22.28
N ASN A 6 -7.26 -5.83 -21.26
CA ASN A 6 -7.65 -6.08 -19.88
C ASN A 6 -8.62 -4.98 -19.49
N THR A 7 -9.91 -5.23 -19.66
CA THR A 7 -10.97 -4.33 -19.19
C THR A 7 -10.97 -4.38 -17.66
N PRO A 8 -10.83 -3.25 -16.96
CA PRO A 8 -10.94 -3.21 -15.51
C PRO A 8 -12.35 -3.67 -15.07
N PRO A 9 -12.47 -4.45 -13.98
CA PRO A 9 -13.76 -4.75 -13.37
C PRO A 9 -14.31 -3.51 -12.62
N ALA A 10 -15.41 -3.66 -11.89
CA ALA A 10 -15.86 -2.58 -11.01
C ALA A 10 -14.87 -2.36 -9.86
N ILE A 11 -14.83 -1.15 -9.29
CA ILE A 11 -14.05 -0.89 -8.08
C ILE A 11 -14.57 -1.81 -6.96
N GLY A 12 -13.67 -2.47 -6.25
CA GLY A 12 -14.00 -3.46 -5.20
C GLY A 12 -14.08 -4.90 -5.68
N GLU A 13 -14.06 -5.14 -6.99
CA GLU A 13 -14.01 -6.50 -7.52
C GLU A 13 -12.57 -6.99 -7.70
N ILE A 14 -12.37 -8.30 -7.55
CA ILE A 14 -11.12 -8.95 -7.96
C ILE A 14 -10.93 -8.74 -9.46
N TRP A 15 -9.74 -8.30 -9.87
CA TRP A 15 -9.35 -8.23 -11.27
C TRP A 15 -8.55 -9.49 -11.63
N PRO A 16 -9.15 -10.47 -12.35
CA PRO A 16 -8.50 -11.73 -12.62
C PRO A 16 -7.16 -11.55 -13.36
N GLY A 17 -6.09 -12.14 -12.83
CA GLY A 17 -4.76 -12.06 -13.41
C GLY A 17 -4.01 -10.74 -13.12
N GLN A 18 -4.56 -9.87 -12.28
CA GLN A 18 -3.89 -8.62 -11.86
C GLN A 18 -3.48 -8.62 -10.39
N GLY A 19 -3.70 -9.71 -9.66
CA GLY A 19 -3.14 -9.93 -8.33
C GLY A 19 -3.95 -9.36 -7.18
N GLY A 20 -5.20 -8.94 -7.40
CA GLY A 20 -6.08 -8.52 -6.31
C GLY A 20 -7.29 -7.68 -6.71
N ILE A 21 -7.74 -6.85 -5.77
CA ILE A 21 -8.94 -6.02 -5.83
C ILE A 21 -8.64 -4.73 -6.59
N TYR A 22 -9.48 -4.42 -7.57
CA TYR A 22 -9.34 -3.18 -8.32
C TYR A 22 -9.78 -1.98 -7.48
N GLY A 23 -8.85 -1.04 -7.26
CA GLY A 23 -9.10 0.19 -6.52
C GLY A 23 -9.46 1.39 -7.40
N GLY A 24 -9.52 1.25 -8.73
CA GLY A 24 -9.83 2.37 -9.63
C GLY A 24 -8.62 3.03 -10.26
N LEU A 25 -8.77 4.31 -10.65
CA LEU A 25 -7.73 5.10 -11.30
C LEU A 25 -7.20 6.19 -10.37
N ARG A 26 -5.88 6.42 -10.38
CA ARG A 26 -5.23 7.54 -9.69
C ARG A 26 -4.12 8.14 -10.56
N GLN A 27 -3.88 9.44 -10.41
CA GLN A 27 -2.82 10.15 -11.13
C GLN A 27 -1.49 9.99 -10.39
N TYR A 28 -0.45 9.60 -11.12
CA TYR A 28 0.94 9.48 -10.66
C TYR A 28 1.90 10.23 -11.61
N PRO A 29 3.20 10.36 -11.28
CA PRO A 29 4.18 10.97 -12.18
C PRO A 29 4.24 10.32 -13.55
N GLU A 30 4.03 9.00 -13.64
CA GLU A 30 4.00 8.28 -14.91
C GLU A 30 2.72 8.49 -15.73
N GLY A 31 1.64 8.98 -15.12
CA GLY A 31 0.33 9.12 -15.76
C GLY A 31 -0.83 8.58 -14.93
N LEU A 32 -1.99 8.46 -15.56
CA LEU A 32 -3.18 7.86 -14.96
C LEU A 32 -2.99 6.34 -14.90
N CYS A 33 -3.01 5.77 -13.69
CA CYS A 33 -2.76 4.35 -13.47
C CYS A 33 -3.96 3.66 -12.84
N HIS A 34 -4.17 2.40 -13.22
CA HIS A 34 -4.94 1.44 -12.46
C HIS A 34 -4.21 1.10 -11.17
N ILE A 35 -4.93 1.08 -10.04
CA ILE A 35 -4.41 0.65 -8.74
C ILE A 35 -5.09 -0.65 -8.31
N ILE A 36 -4.32 -1.60 -7.79
CA ILE A 36 -4.77 -2.93 -7.41
C ILE A 36 -4.19 -3.25 -6.03
N PHE A 37 -5.06 -3.47 -5.06
CA PHE A 37 -4.68 -3.89 -3.71
C PHE A 37 -4.71 -5.41 -3.64
N ALA A 38 -3.82 -6.01 -2.85
CA ALA A 38 -3.85 -7.45 -2.60
C ALA A 38 -5.24 -7.87 -2.08
N ALA A 39 -5.66 -9.11 -2.39
CA ALA A 39 -6.94 -9.62 -1.90
C ALA A 39 -6.95 -9.82 -0.38
N GLU A 40 -5.77 -10.04 0.21
CA GLU A 40 -5.56 -10.28 1.64
C GLU A 40 -4.39 -9.44 2.15
N ASP A 41 -4.36 -9.22 3.47
CA ASP A 41 -3.20 -8.65 4.15
C ASP A 41 -2.03 -9.64 4.13
N VAL A 42 -0.79 -9.14 4.18
CA VAL A 42 0.33 -10.04 4.48
C VAL A 42 0.17 -10.63 5.89
N PRO A 43 0.50 -11.92 6.10
CA PRO A 43 0.25 -12.58 7.38
C PRO A 43 0.94 -11.92 8.56
N GLY A 44 0.14 -11.53 9.56
CA GLY A 44 0.62 -10.99 10.82
C GLY A 44 0.63 -9.47 10.85
N ARG A 45 1.48 -8.92 11.73
CA ARG A 45 1.62 -7.48 11.93
C ARG A 45 3.10 -7.14 11.93
N HIS A 46 3.44 -6.03 11.29
CA HIS A 46 4.82 -5.69 10.97
C HIS A 46 5.18 -4.32 11.50
N GLN A 47 6.43 -4.14 11.93
CA GLN A 47 6.94 -2.84 12.29
C GLN A 47 7.12 -1.98 11.03
N TYR A 48 6.87 -0.67 11.15
CA TYR A 48 7.33 0.28 10.13
C TYR A 48 8.86 0.27 10.06
N GLY A 49 9.50 0.22 11.23
CA GLY A 49 10.94 0.03 11.39
C GLY A 49 11.76 1.32 11.29
N ASP A 50 13.06 1.19 11.52
CA ASP A 50 14.03 2.31 11.54
C ASP A 50 13.64 3.47 12.48
N TYR A 51 13.16 3.12 13.68
CA TYR A 51 12.77 4.08 14.71
C TYR A 51 13.93 5.03 15.07
N GLY A 52 13.64 6.32 15.20
CA GLY A 52 14.63 7.35 15.50
C GLY A 52 15.37 7.88 14.26
N VAL A 53 15.05 7.37 13.06
CA VAL A 53 15.70 7.78 11.81
C VAL A 53 14.66 8.39 10.87
N SER A 54 14.99 9.56 10.32
CA SER A 54 14.20 10.16 9.24
C SER A 54 14.68 9.61 7.89
N VAL A 55 13.76 8.98 7.16
CA VAL A 55 13.96 8.47 5.80
C VAL A 55 13.08 9.29 4.85
N LYS A 56 13.55 9.59 3.65
CA LYS A 56 12.84 10.47 2.69
C LYS A 56 11.60 9.81 2.02
N ALA A 57 10.94 8.90 2.73
CA ALA A 57 9.72 8.22 2.33
C ALA A 57 8.48 9.04 2.74
N GLU A 58 8.38 10.29 2.30
CA GLU A 58 7.39 11.26 2.80
C GLU A 58 6.23 11.52 1.80
N SER A 59 6.26 10.90 0.62
CA SER A 59 5.26 11.14 -0.40
C SER A 59 3.88 10.74 0.10
N ARG A 60 2.89 11.63 -0.03
CA ARG A 60 1.51 11.34 0.35
C ARG A 60 0.73 10.58 -0.70
N THR A 61 1.25 10.52 -1.93
CA THR A 61 0.52 10.00 -3.09
C THR A 61 1.21 8.83 -3.76
N ASP A 62 2.53 8.69 -3.58
CA ASP A 62 3.36 7.70 -4.27
C ASP A 62 4.00 6.73 -3.28
N GLY A 63 3.27 5.67 -2.96
CA GLY A 63 3.77 4.62 -2.07
C GLY A 63 4.89 3.79 -2.70
N ARG A 64 4.95 3.71 -4.04
CA ARG A 64 6.01 3.00 -4.76
C ARG A 64 7.36 3.68 -4.53
N ALA A 65 7.40 5.00 -4.68
CA ALA A 65 8.61 5.79 -4.43
C ALA A 65 9.05 5.71 -2.96
N ASN A 66 8.11 5.83 -2.02
CA ASN A 66 8.40 5.69 -0.59
C ASN A 66 8.95 4.29 -0.26
N THR A 67 8.33 3.25 -0.80
CA THR A 67 8.74 1.86 -0.57
C THR A 67 10.14 1.61 -1.11
N ALA A 68 10.49 2.14 -2.29
CA ALA A 68 11.85 2.06 -2.81
C ALA A 68 12.88 2.63 -1.82
N VAL A 69 12.64 3.85 -1.28
CA VAL A 69 13.52 4.47 -0.28
C VAL A 69 13.64 3.62 0.99
N MET A 70 12.54 3.00 1.45
CA MET A 70 12.58 2.13 2.62
C MET A 70 13.35 0.83 2.35
N ILE A 71 13.19 0.21 1.18
CA ILE A 71 13.86 -1.05 0.83
C ILE A 71 15.37 -0.86 0.64
N GLU A 72 15.82 0.32 0.20
CA GLU A 72 17.25 0.67 0.15
C GLU A 72 17.93 0.61 1.53
N ARG A 73 17.15 0.68 2.61
CA ARG A 73 17.63 0.48 3.98
C ARG A 73 17.47 -0.97 4.40
N GLU A 74 18.44 -1.78 3.97
CA GLU A 74 18.45 -3.23 4.12
C GLU A 74 18.06 -3.69 5.54
N GLY A 75 16.97 -4.47 5.61
CA GLY A 75 16.47 -5.07 6.85
C GLY A 75 15.89 -4.09 7.88
N LYS A 76 15.68 -2.81 7.52
CA LYS A 76 15.21 -1.79 8.46
C LYS A 76 13.71 -1.60 8.49
N HIS A 77 13.00 -1.94 7.42
CA HIS A 77 11.57 -1.65 7.28
C HIS A 77 10.74 -2.91 7.00
N PRO A 78 10.40 -3.72 8.02
CA PRO A 78 9.67 -4.98 7.84
C PRO A 78 8.36 -4.82 7.06
N ALA A 79 7.53 -3.83 7.38
CA ALA A 79 6.27 -3.60 6.67
C ALA A 79 6.47 -3.34 5.16
N ALA A 80 7.50 -2.58 4.80
CA ALA A 80 7.84 -2.30 3.40
C ALA A 80 8.39 -3.56 2.69
N ILE A 81 9.23 -4.33 3.39
CA ILE A 81 9.83 -5.57 2.89
C ILE A 81 8.75 -6.61 2.58
N GLU A 82 7.80 -6.80 3.48
CA GLU A 82 6.69 -7.75 3.28
C GLU A 82 5.78 -7.31 2.13
N ALA A 83 5.46 -6.01 2.04
CA ALA A 83 4.67 -5.49 0.93
C ALA A 83 5.37 -5.63 -0.43
N ALA A 84 6.67 -5.36 -0.48
CA ALA A 84 7.48 -5.48 -1.70
C ALA A 84 7.79 -6.94 -2.07
N GLY A 85 7.83 -7.83 -1.09
CA GLY A 85 8.02 -9.27 -1.27
C GLY A 85 6.74 -10.02 -1.67
N TYR A 86 5.57 -9.38 -1.55
CA TYR A 86 4.30 -9.98 -1.91
C TYR A 86 4.20 -10.25 -3.41
N THR A 87 3.66 -11.43 -3.76
CA THR A 87 3.43 -11.83 -5.15
C THR A 87 2.06 -12.43 -5.33
N ALA A 88 1.37 -12.07 -6.41
CA ALA A 88 0.07 -12.63 -6.77
C ALA A 88 -0.12 -12.59 -8.29
N ASP A 89 -0.76 -13.61 -8.86
CA ASP A 89 -1.00 -13.73 -10.31
C ASP A 89 0.25 -13.51 -11.20
N GLY A 90 1.43 -13.88 -10.70
CA GLY A 90 2.71 -13.69 -11.39
C GLY A 90 3.30 -12.27 -11.30
N HIS A 91 2.61 -11.32 -10.65
CA HIS A 91 3.08 -9.97 -10.41
C HIS A 91 3.96 -9.90 -9.15
N LYS A 92 4.97 -9.03 -9.19
CA LYS A 92 6.00 -8.83 -8.14
C LYS A 92 6.33 -7.35 -7.90
N ASP A 93 5.49 -6.46 -8.43
CA ASP A 93 5.63 -5.00 -8.42
C ASP A 93 4.76 -4.34 -7.34
N PHE A 94 4.47 -5.08 -6.27
CA PHE A 94 3.75 -4.60 -5.11
C PHE A 94 4.64 -3.72 -4.22
N TYR A 95 3.99 -2.86 -3.44
CA TYR A 95 4.64 -1.92 -2.54
C TYR A 95 3.72 -1.57 -1.36
N LEU A 96 4.27 -0.93 -0.33
CA LEU A 96 3.50 -0.44 0.81
C LEU A 96 2.77 0.85 0.40
N PRO A 97 1.44 0.92 0.48
CA PRO A 97 0.65 2.07 0.00
C PRO A 97 1.02 3.34 0.76
N SER A 98 1.04 4.48 0.09
CA SER A 98 1.07 5.80 0.73
C SER A 98 -0.25 6.09 1.46
N ILE A 99 -0.26 7.10 2.32
CA ILE A 99 -1.51 7.50 3.02
C ILE A 99 -2.64 7.83 2.04
N GLY A 100 -2.34 8.48 0.93
CA GLY A 100 -3.35 8.84 -0.06
C GLY A 100 -3.86 7.63 -0.85
N GLU A 101 -3.10 6.55 -0.93
CA GLU A 101 -3.57 5.28 -1.52
C GLU A 101 -4.48 4.54 -0.56
N LEU A 102 -4.15 4.50 0.74
CA LEU A 102 -5.04 3.91 1.76
C LEU A 102 -6.36 4.68 1.89
N HIS A 103 -6.32 6.01 1.99
CA HIS A 103 -7.54 6.81 2.05
C HIS A 103 -8.40 6.69 0.79
N HIS A 104 -7.78 6.49 -0.38
CA HIS A 104 -8.52 6.23 -1.61
C HIS A 104 -9.38 4.98 -1.45
N VAL A 105 -8.81 3.86 -1.01
CA VAL A 105 -9.61 2.63 -0.86
C VAL A 105 -10.54 2.64 0.34
N TRP A 106 -10.24 3.39 1.40
CA TRP A 106 -11.21 3.62 2.47
C TRP A 106 -12.50 4.30 1.95
N GLN A 107 -12.41 5.18 0.94
CA GLN A 107 -13.60 5.84 0.37
C GLN A 107 -14.45 4.93 -0.51
N TYR A 108 -13.86 3.88 -1.10
CA TYR A 108 -14.54 3.08 -2.12
C TYR A 108 -14.83 1.65 -1.69
N ILE A 109 -13.95 1.03 -0.90
CA ILE A 109 -13.98 -0.40 -0.57
C ILE A 109 -13.57 -0.68 0.89
N PRO A 110 -14.00 0.10 1.89
CA PRO A 110 -13.53 -0.06 3.27
C PRO A 110 -13.83 -1.46 3.84
N GLU A 111 -14.90 -2.10 3.39
CA GLU A 111 -15.31 -3.46 3.77
C GLU A 111 -14.33 -4.57 3.34
N SER A 112 -13.36 -4.26 2.46
CA SER A 112 -12.30 -5.20 2.05
C SER A 112 -11.11 -5.25 3.03
N PHE A 113 -11.13 -4.38 4.04
CA PHE A 113 -10.05 -4.20 5.02
C PHE A 113 -10.55 -4.56 6.42
N ALA A 114 -9.62 -4.93 7.30
CA ALA A 114 -9.94 -5.17 8.70
C ALA A 114 -10.28 -3.85 9.39
N THR A 115 -11.30 -3.86 10.25
CA THR A 115 -11.78 -2.69 11.00
C THR A 115 -11.38 -2.73 12.47
N ASP A 116 -10.70 -3.78 12.93
CA ASP A 116 -10.27 -3.92 14.33
C ASP A 116 -8.80 -3.56 14.55
N TRP A 117 -8.12 -3.01 13.52
CA TRP A 117 -6.72 -2.59 13.60
C TRP A 117 -6.36 -1.54 12.53
N TYR A 118 -5.18 -0.92 12.68
CA TYR A 118 -4.67 0.08 11.74
C TYR A 118 -3.73 -0.52 10.68
N TYR A 119 -3.70 0.14 9.53
CA TYR A 119 -2.81 -0.16 8.41
C TYR A 119 -1.63 0.79 8.35
N TRP A 120 -0.41 0.27 8.16
CA TRP A 120 0.73 1.11 7.84
C TRP A 120 0.59 1.72 6.45
N SER A 121 0.81 3.03 6.38
CA SER A 121 1.24 3.66 5.14
C SER A 121 2.76 3.61 4.99
N SER A 122 3.26 3.82 3.79
CA SER A 122 4.67 4.10 3.52
C SER A 122 5.08 5.55 3.79
N SER A 123 4.13 6.45 4.03
CA SER A 123 4.40 7.86 4.26
C SER A 123 4.88 8.10 5.70
N GLN A 124 6.14 8.47 5.83
CA GLN A 124 6.74 8.89 7.09
C GLN A 124 6.13 10.21 7.57
N TYR A 125 5.90 10.32 8.88
CA TYR A 125 5.57 11.58 9.54
C TYR A 125 6.82 12.26 10.13
N SER A 126 7.66 11.50 10.84
CA SER A 126 8.91 11.99 11.44
C SER A 126 9.92 10.87 11.63
N ALA A 127 11.06 11.17 12.28
CA ALA A 127 12.04 10.15 12.64
C ALA A 127 11.46 9.03 13.53
N ASN A 128 10.47 9.34 14.37
CA ASN A 128 9.90 8.41 15.34
C ASN A 128 8.54 7.83 14.91
N TYR A 129 7.83 8.50 14.00
CA TYR A 129 6.44 8.21 13.67
C TYR A 129 6.22 8.05 12.17
N ALA A 130 5.25 7.20 11.81
CA ALA A 130 4.73 7.07 10.46
C ALA A 130 3.20 7.11 10.49
N TYR A 131 2.59 7.41 9.35
CA TYR A 131 1.14 7.51 9.29
C TYR A 131 0.48 6.14 9.15
N THR A 132 -0.65 5.98 9.84
CA THR A 132 -1.55 4.83 9.75
C THR A 132 -2.96 5.24 9.39
N VAL A 133 -3.72 4.33 8.79
CA VAL A 133 -5.16 4.52 8.53
C VAL A 133 -5.94 3.41 9.23
N ASP A 134 -6.94 3.81 10.01
CA ASP A 134 -8.00 2.92 10.48
C ASP A 134 -9.12 2.84 9.43
N PHE A 135 -9.69 1.65 9.24
CA PHE A 135 -10.77 1.43 8.28
C PHE A 135 -12.17 1.34 8.89
N GLU A 136 -12.31 1.39 10.22
CA GLU A 136 -13.62 1.52 10.90
C GLU A 136 -14.22 2.90 10.63
N ASP A 137 -13.48 3.96 10.96
CA ASP A 137 -13.93 5.36 10.87
C ASP A 137 -13.13 6.20 9.86
N GLY A 138 -12.06 5.65 9.27
CA GLY A 138 -11.22 6.37 8.32
C GLY A 138 -10.22 7.31 8.97
N TRP A 139 -9.91 7.11 10.25
CA TRP A 139 -9.02 8.00 10.99
C TRP A 139 -7.59 7.88 10.48
N LEU A 140 -7.01 9.05 10.18
CA LEU A 140 -5.59 9.20 9.98
C LEU A 140 -4.93 9.41 11.34
N ASP A 141 -3.99 8.54 11.67
CA ASP A 141 -3.21 8.62 12.91
C ASP A 141 -1.71 8.61 12.60
N ASP A 142 -0.90 9.02 13.57
CA ASP A 142 0.53 8.79 13.57
C ASP A 142 0.91 7.83 14.69
N ASN A 143 1.71 6.83 14.35
CA ASN A 143 2.07 5.78 15.29
C ASN A 143 3.58 5.58 15.32
N GLY A 144 4.09 5.20 16.50
CA GLY A 144 5.51 4.90 16.69
C GLY A 144 5.97 3.80 15.75
N LYS A 145 7.11 4.01 15.07
CA LYS A 145 7.63 3.08 14.06
C LYS A 145 8.04 1.71 14.61
N ASP A 146 8.18 1.60 15.93
CA ASP A 146 8.43 0.38 16.70
C ASP A 146 7.15 -0.45 16.93
N GLY A 147 5.98 0.14 16.75
CA GLY A 147 4.69 -0.55 16.79
C GLY A 147 4.47 -1.46 15.58
N VAL A 148 3.67 -2.51 15.75
CA VAL A 148 3.28 -3.43 14.67
C VAL A 148 1.87 -3.11 14.16
N ARG A 149 1.68 -3.09 12.84
CA ARG A 149 0.40 -2.82 12.16
C ARG A 149 0.16 -3.77 10.99
N LEU A 150 -1.06 -3.76 10.46
CA LEU A 150 -1.41 -4.51 9.25
C LEU A 150 -0.76 -3.87 8.02
N VAL A 151 -0.58 -4.69 6.99
CA VAL A 151 0.00 -4.28 5.72
C VAL A 151 -0.85 -4.90 4.61
N ARG A 152 -1.41 -4.02 3.77
CA ARG A 152 -2.07 -4.41 2.52
C ARG A 152 -1.20 -3.98 1.34
N PRO A 153 -0.51 -4.92 0.67
CA PRO A 153 0.28 -4.60 -0.51
C PRO A 153 -0.58 -3.98 -1.61
N VAL A 154 -0.02 -3.05 -2.36
CA VAL A 154 -0.67 -2.42 -3.51
C VAL A 154 0.28 -2.40 -4.71
N ARG A 155 -0.26 -2.48 -5.93
CA ARG A 155 0.48 -2.28 -7.17
C ARG A 155 -0.28 -1.34 -8.09
N ARG A 156 0.40 -0.81 -9.11
CA ARG A 156 -0.21 0.06 -10.12
C ARG A 156 0.39 -0.11 -11.51
N PHE A 157 -0.38 0.15 -12.56
CA PHE A 157 0.13 0.22 -13.93
C PHE A 157 -0.65 1.24 -14.76
N LEU A 158 -0.03 1.79 -15.81
CA LEU A 158 -0.63 2.80 -16.68
C LEU A 158 -1.87 2.29 -17.41
N GLN A 159 -2.89 3.15 -17.52
CA GLN A 159 -4.10 2.90 -18.29
C GLN A 159 -3.83 2.72 -19.79
#